data_AF-A0AAE9ZSA2-F1
#
_entry.id   AF-A0AAE9ZSA2-F1
#
_cell.length_a   1.000
_cell.length_b   1.000
_cell.length_c   1.000
_cell.angle_alpha   90.00
_cell.angle_beta   90.00
_cell.angle_gamma   90.00
#
_symmetry.space_group_name_H-M   'P 1'
#
loop_
_entity.id
_entity.type
_entity.pdbx_description
1 polymer ?
#
loop_
_entity_poly.entity_id
_entity_poly.type
_entity_poly.pdbx_seq_one_letter_code
_entity_poly.pdbx_strand_id
1 'polypeptide(L)'
;MKTKRTNPESGSTMLASLCLSTVAAISLGSYVTITYNSLKESDAIVTAVSEELAAENVMEETLYTVQSIANDVIPDDWSVEDGTTTRTITGLNLATVASSLPVKFNEAIDLLPAPEVVQKVLSPFEALMQSYYSRFFRYREPEPEPEVVVETEVIDPTAVEVALSSPDADNVRTLTLTQKKQNDDGSILVRTLTATIEPLKPIQNAIIAGQNIRLRRAGVVDSYQSSLGTYAEQTPGYDAVLAAKNIVVNRAVISGYVSASGDRAPYFGRRAVLQGPDSDQREPIDGTRIVASPYQPNLDALSVSGVGSEFTNQSTVLGSSDSAEPRIYYAGNVDLSGDQQIVINGDTQLVVDGTFQLRDSARIVVQSGAKLELQVKGNVNLSGQGIVNESQVPANVAVIVTTPYESEVLISTRTPLHGVIYAPKANIRSVRDGSELFGAIVAQRVIFDEDTSFHFDTDLRKASFDGIETAYVFGSGK
;
A
#
# COMPACT_ATOMS: atom_id res chain seq x y z
N MET A 1 -66.20 -64.82 -49.66
CA MET A 1 -66.41 -63.81 -48.61
C MET A 1 -65.14 -63.75 -47.75
N LYS A 2 -64.18 -62.85 -48.06
CA LYS A 2 -62.93 -62.69 -47.31
C LYS A 2 -63.18 -61.66 -46.20
N THR A 3 -63.38 -62.11 -44.97
CA THR A 3 -63.46 -61.27 -43.78
C THR A 3 -62.09 -60.63 -43.52
N LYS A 4 -62.01 -59.31 -43.70
CA LYS A 4 -60.86 -58.46 -43.38
C LYS A 4 -60.67 -58.48 -41.86
N ARG A 5 -59.78 -59.34 -41.35
CA ARG A 5 -59.35 -59.33 -39.94
C ARG A 5 -58.62 -58.01 -39.69
N THR A 6 -59.23 -57.09 -38.96
CA THR A 6 -58.55 -55.91 -38.41
C THR A 6 -57.68 -56.35 -37.26
N ASN A 7 -56.36 -56.26 -37.40
CA ASN A 7 -55.42 -56.65 -36.33
C ASN A 7 -55.59 -55.71 -35.12
N PRO A 8 -56.00 -56.22 -33.95
CA PRO A 8 -56.19 -55.41 -32.73
C PRO A 8 -54.87 -54.88 -32.13
N GLU A 9 -53.72 -55.32 -32.65
CA GLU A 9 -52.37 -54.91 -32.22
C GLU A 9 -52.01 -53.45 -32.60
N SER A 10 -52.81 -52.79 -33.43
CA SER A 10 -52.58 -51.40 -33.88
C SER A 10 -52.99 -50.34 -32.85
N GLY A 11 -53.92 -50.65 -31.93
CA GLY A 11 -54.39 -49.68 -30.93
C GLY A 11 -53.42 -49.49 -29.75
N SER A 12 -52.85 -50.59 -29.24
CA SER A 12 -51.90 -50.56 -28.13
C SER A 12 -50.57 -49.91 -28.53
N THR A 13 -50.13 -50.12 -29.78
CA THR A 13 -48.92 -49.52 -30.34
C THR A 13 -49.05 -48.00 -30.52
N MET A 14 -50.22 -47.50 -30.92
CA MET A 14 -50.50 -46.05 -30.98
C MET A 14 -50.55 -45.39 -29.60
N LEU A 15 -51.13 -46.06 -28.60
CA LEU A 15 -51.17 -45.51 -27.23
C LEU A 15 -49.76 -45.47 -26.62
N ALA A 16 -48.97 -46.52 -26.81
CA ALA A 16 -47.59 -46.57 -26.34
C ALA A 16 -46.71 -45.50 -27.01
N SER A 17 -46.86 -45.28 -28.32
CA SER A 17 -46.11 -44.24 -29.03
C SER A 17 -46.52 -42.82 -28.60
N LEU A 18 -47.81 -42.58 -28.31
CA LEU A 18 -48.30 -41.31 -27.77
C LEU A 18 -47.77 -41.04 -26.35
N CYS A 19 -47.76 -42.06 -25.49
CA CYS A 19 -47.19 -41.93 -24.14
C CYS A 19 -45.68 -41.65 -24.21
N LEU A 20 -44.95 -42.36 -25.08
CA LEU A 20 -43.51 -42.15 -25.25
C LEU A 20 -43.20 -40.76 -25.82
N SER A 21 -43.97 -40.29 -26.82
CA SER A 21 -43.78 -38.95 -27.39
C SER A 21 -44.08 -37.86 -26.38
N THR A 22 -45.09 -38.03 -25.53
CA THR A 22 -45.44 -37.09 -24.47
C THR A 22 -44.34 -37.01 -23.40
N VAL A 23 -43.82 -38.17 -22.95
CA VAL A 23 -42.70 -38.21 -21.99
C VAL A 23 -41.43 -37.60 -22.58
N ALA A 24 -41.16 -37.85 -23.87
CA ALA A 24 -40.04 -37.24 -24.58
C ALA A 24 -40.20 -35.71 -24.70
N ALA A 25 -41.40 -35.22 -25.02
CA ALA A 25 -41.69 -33.79 -25.12
C ALA A 25 -41.55 -33.07 -23.77
N ILE A 26 -42.07 -33.66 -22.68
CA ILE A 26 -41.93 -33.09 -21.32
C ILE A 26 -40.46 -33.10 -20.89
N SER A 27 -39.75 -34.20 -21.13
CA SER A 27 -38.31 -34.30 -20.80
C SER A 27 -37.48 -33.26 -21.55
N LEU A 28 -37.75 -33.07 -22.85
CA LEU A 28 -37.06 -32.07 -23.67
C LEU A 28 -37.39 -30.64 -23.24
N GLY A 29 -38.65 -30.33 -22.94
CA GLY A 29 -39.05 -29.00 -22.45
C GLY A 29 -38.42 -28.66 -21.10
N SER A 30 -38.38 -29.62 -20.17
CA SER A 30 -37.70 -29.47 -18.89
C SER A 30 -36.19 -29.29 -19.07
N TYR A 31 -35.56 -30.08 -19.94
CA TYR A 31 -34.13 -29.95 -20.24
C TYR A 31 -33.79 -28.58 -20.82
N VAL A 32 -34.53 -28.11 -21.82
CA VAL A 32 -34.31 -26.77 -22.43
C VAL A 32 -34.47 -25.66 -21.38
N THR A 33 -35.49 -25.75 -20.54
CA THR A 33 -35.72 -24.75 -19.47
C THR A 33 -34.57 -24.71 -18.46
N ILE A 34 -34.09 -25.89 -18.01
CA ILE A 34 -32.94 -25.98 -17.10
C ILE A 34 -31.69 -25.42 -17.77
N THR A 35 -31.42 -25.78 -19.02
CA THR A 35 -30.24 -25.26 -19.75
C THR A 35 -30.30 -23.75 -19.96
N TYR A 36 -31.48 -23.19 -20.23
CA TYR A 36 -31.66 -21.76 -20.40
C TYR A 36 -31.44 -20.99 -19.09
N ASN A 37 -32.02 -21.49 -17.98
CA ASN A 37 -31.81 -20.88 -16.67
C ASN A 37 -30.35 -20.99 -16.23
N SER A 38 -29.71 -22.15 -16.43
CA SER A 38 -28.30 -22.34 -16.13
C SER A 38 -27.40 -21.44 -16.97
N LEU A 39 -27.72 -21.23 -18.26
CA LEU A 39 -26.98 -20.29 -19.11
C LEU A 39 -27.15 -18.85 -18.63
N LYS A 40 -28.38 -18.45 -18.29
CA LYS A 40 -28.68 -17.10 -17.76
C LYS A 40 -27.98 -16.83 -16.43
N GLU A 41 -27.97 -17.80 -15.51
CA GLU A 41 -27.23 -17.70 -14.25
C GLU A 41 -25.72 -17.64 -14.49
N SER A 42 -25.20 -18.45 -15.41
CA SER A 42 -23.79 -18.41 -15.79
C SER A 42 -23.40 -17.06 -16.38
N ASP A 43 -24.23 -16.47 -17.24
CA ASP A 43 -24.00 -15.16 -17.86
C ASP A 43 -24.00 -14.03 -16.81
N ALA A 44 -24.93 -14.08 -15.85
CA ALA A 44 -24.97 -13.15 -14.73
C ALA A 44 -23.72 -13.25 -13.84
N ILE A 45 -23.24 -14.46 -13.54
CA ILE A 45 -22.01 -14.66 -12.75
C ILE A 45 -20.79 -14.15 -13.51
N VAL A 46 -20.65 -14.47 -14.80
CA VAL A 46 -19.53 -14.02 -15.63
C VAL A 46 -19.49 -12.50 -15.72
N THR A 47 -20.66 -11.87 -15.88
CA THR A 47 -20.77 -10.39 -15.91
C THR A 47 -20.34 -9.79 -14.58
N ALA A 48 -20.85 -10.30 -13.45
CA ALA A 48 -20.48 -9.81 -12.12
C ALA A 48 -18.98 -9.94 -11.83
N VAL A 49 -18.37 -11.09 -12.17
CA VAL A 49 -16.92 -11.30 -12.00
C VAL A 49 -16.12 -10.38 -12.93
N SER A 50 -16.60 -10.14 -14.16
CA SER A 50 -15.93 -9.22 -15.08
C SER A 50 -15.98 -7.77 -14.58
N GLU A 51 -17.08 -7.34 -13.94
CA GLU A 51 -17.21 -6.01 -13.35
C GLU A 51 -16.31 -5.86 -12.12
N GLU A 52 -16.23 -6.89 -11.27
CA GLU A 52 -15.32 -6.91 -10.11
C GLU A 52 -13.85 -6.80 -10.55
N LEU A 53 -13.45 -7.58 -11.55
CA LEU A 53 -12.10 -7.50 -12.12
C LEU A 53 -11.80 -6.13 -12.74
N ALA A 54 -12.79 -5.52 -13.42
CA ALA A 54 -12.63 -4.16 -13.94
C ALA A 54 -12.45 -3.15 -12.81
N ALA A 55 -13.19 -3.28 -11.71
CA ALA A 55 -13.06 -2.44 -10.52
C ALA A 55 -11.68 -2.60 -9.85
N GLU A 56 -11.21 -3.83 -9.69
CA GLU A 56 -9.87 -4.13 -9.15
C GLU A 56 -8.77 -3.51 -10.03
N ASN A 57 -8.86 -3.68 -11.35
CA ASN A 57 -7.90 -3.10 -12.29
C ASN A 57 -7.85 -1.57 -12.17
N VAL A 58 -9.00 -0.90 -12.06
CA VAL A 58 -9.07 0.56 -11.87
C VAL A 58 -8.41 0.96 -10.56
N MET A 59 -8.59 0.19 -9.47
CA MET A 59 -7.95 0.48 -8.19
C MET A 59 -6.43 0.29 -8.26
N GLU A 60 -5.96 -0.80 -8.87
CA GLU A 60 -4.53 -1.08 -9.04
C GLU A 60 -3.86 0.00 -9.89
N GLU A 61 -4.48 0.37 -11.01
CA GLU A 61 -3.97 1.41 -11.88
C GLU A 61 -4.00 2.79 -11.21
N THR A 62 -5.02 3.07 -10.39
CA THR A 62 -5.07 4.30 -9.59
C THR A 62 -3.93 4.34 -8.57
N LEU A 63 -3.64 3.25 -7.87
CA LEU A 63 -2.51 3.16 -6.94
C LEU A 63 -1.17 3.33 -7.68
N TYR A 64 -1.02 2.70 -8.85
CA TYR A 64 0.14 2.88 -9.71
C TYR A 64 0.30 4.35 -10.15
N THR A 65 -0.77 5.02 -10.57
CA THR A 65 -0.72 6.43 -10.93
C THR A 65 -0.38 7.30 -9.72
N VAL A 66 -0.94 7.04 -8.54
CA VAL A 66 -0.56 7.78 -7.31
C VAL A 66 0.94 7.64 -7.06
N GLN A 67 1.48 6.43 -7.21
CA GLN A 67 2.92 6.18 -7.11
C GLN A 67 3.72 6.95 -8.17
N SER A 68 3.26 6.96 -9.42
CA SER A 68 3.92 7.67 -10.53
C SER A 68 3.93 9.19 -10.29
N ILE A 69 2.79 9.76 -9.90
CA ILE A 69 2.65 11.19 -9.58
C ILE A 69 3.52 11.58 -8.39
N ALA A 70 3.62 10.72 -7.37
CA ALA A 70 4.52 10.96 -6.24
C ALA A 70 6.01 11.00 -6.64
N ASN A 71 6.36 10.43 -7.80
CA ASN A 71 7.68 10.48 -8.41
C ASN A 71 7.77 11.53 -9.54
N ASP A 72 6.89 12.53 -9.56
CA ASP A 72 6.81 13.60 -10.57
C ASP A 72 6.61 13.10 -12.02
N VAL A 73 5.98 11.93 -12.20
CA VAL A 73 5.64 11.37 -13.52
C VAL A 73 4.13 11.28 -13.66
N ILE A 74 3.55 12.08 -14.57
CA ILE A 74 2.12 12.04 -14.90
C ILE A 74 1.94 11.18 -16.16
N PRO A 75 1.11 10.12 -16.12
CA PRO A 75 0.83 9.32 -17.32
C PRO A 75 0.08 10.11 -18.40
N ASP A 76 0.31 9.77 -19.68
CA ASP A 76 -0.22 10.52 -20.83
C ASP A 76 -1.76 10.58 -20.91
N ASP A 77 -2.47 9.64 -20.28
CA ASP A 77 -3.94 9.55 -20.23
C ASP A 77 -4.58 10.36 -19.07
N TRP A 78 -3.76 11.01 -18.25
CA TRP A 78 -4.22 11.85 -17.14
C TRP A 78 -4.01 13.33 -17.44
N SER A 79 -4.96 14.15 -17.02
CA SER A 79 -4.86 15.61 -17.03
C SER A 79 -4.67 16.14 -15.61
N VAL A 80 -3.95 17.27 -15.47
CA VAL A 80 -3.79 17.95 -14.18
C VAL A 80 -4.36 19.35 -14.29
N GLU A 81 -5.34 19.67 -13.44
CA GLU A 81 -5.96 20.98 -13.33
C GLU A 81 -6.17 21.32 -11.86
N ASP A 82 -5.74 22.52 -11.44
CA ASP A 82 -5.90 23.02 -10.06
C ASP A 82 -5.45 22.04 -8.96
N GLY A 83 -4.38 21.29 -9.21
CA GLY A 83 -3.83 20.31 -8.26
C GLY A 83 -4.62 19.01 -8.16
N THR A 84 -5.63 18.81 -9.01
CA THR A 84 -6.35 17.54 -9.15
C THR A 84 -5.89 16.85 -10.43
N THR A 85 -5.57 15.56 -10.32
CA THR A 85 -5.24 14.74 -11.48
C THR A 85 -6.46 13.91 -11.86
N THR A 86 -6.94 14.03 -13.10
CA THR A 86 -8.18 13.41 -13.56
C THR A 86 -7.98 12.52 -14.78
N ARG A 87 -8.83 11.51 -14.93
CA ARG A 87 -9.02 10.75 -16.17
C ARG A 87 -10.45 10.25 -16.30
N THR A 88 -10.86 9.88 -17.51
CA THR A 88 -12.16 9.26 -17.76
C THR A 88 -11.97 7.81 -18.18
N ILE A 89 -12.69 6.90 -17.53
CA ILE A 89 -12.74 5.48 -17.87
C ILE A 89 -14.16 5.10 -18.27
N THR A 90 -14.33 4.07 -19.10
CA THR A 90 -15.65 3.58 -19.53
C THR A 90 -15.88 2.14 -19.09
N GLY A 91 -17.15 1.77 -18.86
CA GLY A 91 -17.54 0.39 -18.57
C GLY A 91 -17.44 0.00 -17.09
N LEU A 92 -17.31 0.98 -16.19
CA LEU A 92 -17.32 0.75 -14.76
C LEU A 92 -18.70 1.06 -14.16
N ASN A 93 -19.21 0.15 -13.34
CA ASN A 93 -20.44 0.35 -12.58
C ASN A 93 -20.10 0.65 -11.11
N LEU A 94 -20.29 1.91 -10.68
CA LEU A 94 -19.95 2.32 -9.30
C LEU A 94 -20.78 1.59 -8.23
N ALA A 95 -21.94 1.03 -8.59
CA ALA A 95 -22.73 0.20 -7.66
C ALA A 95 -21.98 -1.06 -7.25
N THR A 96 -21.41 -1.73 -8.24
CA THR A 96 -20.69 -2.97 -8.04
C THR A 96 -19.42 -2.67 -7.24
N VAL A 97 -18.64 -1.67 -7.67
CA VAL A 97 -17.40 -1.21 -7.02
C VAL A 97 -17.56 -0.97 -5.51
N ALA A 98 -18.60 -0.23 -5.10
CA ALA A 98 -18.83 0.11 -3.69
C ALA A 98 -19.14 -1.11 -2.82
N SER A 99 -19.67 -2.18 -3.41
CA SER A 99 -20.13 -3.38 -2.69
C SER A 99 -19.18 -4.57 -2.79
N SER A 100 -18.36 -4.64 -3.84
CA SER A 100 -17.49 -5.80 -4.12
C SER A 100 -16.07 -5.62 -3.58
N LEU A 101 -15.56 -4.40 -3.50
CA LEU A 101 -14.17 -4.17 -3.14
C LEU A 101 -13.96 -4.13 -1.61
N PRO A 102 -12.82 -4.61 -1.10
CA PRO A 102 -12.43 -4.49 0.31
C PRO A 102 -11.97 -3.07 0.69
N VAL A 103 -12.46 -2.05 -0.03
CA VAL A 103 -12.16 -0.63 0.20
C VAL A 103 -13.42 0.03 0.76
N LYS A 104 -13.28 0.77 1.86
CA LYS A 104 -14.38 1.55 2.41
C LYS A 104 -14.54 2.84 1.61
N PHE A 105 -15.56 2.90 0.76
CA PHE A 105 -15.97 4.11 0.08
C PHE A 105 -17.02 4.86 0.90
N ASN A 106 -16.92 6.19 0.95
CA ASN A 106 -18.06 7.03 1.29
C ASN A 106 -18.84 7.33 0.00
N GLU A 107 -20.11 6.98 0.00
CA GLU A 107 -20.98 7.14 -1.16
C GLU A 107 -21.90 8.36 -1.01
N ALA A 108 -21.99 9.17 -2.06
CA ALA A 108 -22.98 10.22 -2.23
C ALA A 108 -23.77 9.98 -3.52
N ILE A 109 -25.09 10.20 -3.46
CA ILE A 109 -25.98 10.14 -4.61
C ILE A 109 -26.77 11.45 -4.66
N ASP A 110 -26.56 12.21 -5.72
CA ASP A 110 -27.26 13.47 -5.97
C ASP A 110 -28.13 13.35 -7.22
N LEU A 111 -29.27 14.03 -7.21
CA LEU A 111 -30.16 14.14 -8.37
C LEU A 111 -30.18 15.59 -8.83
N LEU A 112 -29.53 15.87 -9.95
CA LEU A 112 -29.55 17.18 -10.57
C LEU A 112 -30.79 17.29 -11.48
N PRO A 113 -31.48 18.44 -11.48
CA PRO A 113 -32.60 18.66 -12.38
C PRO A 113 -32.14 18.54 -13.84
N ALA A 114 -33.07 18.22 -14.74
CA ALA A 114 -32.79 18.25 -16.17
C ALA A 114 -32.22 19.62 -16.53
N PRO A 115 -31.10 19.69 -17.30
CA PRO A 115 -30.54 20.97 -17.70
C PRO A 115 -31.64 21.77 -18.38
N GLU A 116 -31.84 23.02 -17.94
CA GLU A 116 -32.80 23.90 -18.61
C GLU A 116 -32.42 23.95 -20.09
N VAL A 117 -33.38 23.67 -20.96
CA VAL A 117 -33.17 23.81 -22.40
C VAL A 117 -32.95 25.30 -22.65
N VAL A 118 -31.68 25.72 -22.64
CA VAL A 118 -31.31 27.08 -22.99
C VAL A 118 -31.57 27.20 -24.48
N GLN A 119 -32.76 27.68 -24.83
CA GLN A 119 -33.02 28.12 -26.19
C GLN A 119 -32.00 29.22 -26.47
N LYS A 120 -31.07 28.95 -27.39
CA LYS A 120 -30.12 29.95 -27.83
C LYS A 120 -30.90 31.13 -28.39
N VAL A 121 -31.06 32.17 -27.59
CA VAL A 121 -31.63 33.45 -28.04
C VAL A 121 -30.61 34.02 -28.99
N LEU A 122 -30.89 33.93 -30.29
CA LEU A 122 -30.05 34.52 -31.34
C LEU A 122 -29.76 35.97 -30.97
N SER A 123 -28.49 36.39 -31.09
CA SER A 123 -28.17 37.79 -30.87
C SER A 123 -28.99 38.67 -31.83
N PRO A 124 -29.30 39.93 -31.46
CA PRO A 124 -30.05 40.82 -32.35
C PRO A 124 -29.45 40.92 -33.75
N PHE A 125 -28.13 40.79 -33.87
CA PHE A 125 -27.43 40.75 -35.15
C PHE A 125 -27.69 39.45 -35.94
N GLU A 126 -27.59 38.28 -35.31
CA GLU A 126 -27.90 36.99 -35.95
C GLU A 126 -29.37 36.90 -36.37
N ALA A 127 -30.28 37.37 -35.52
CA ALA A 127 -31.72 37.45 -35.83
C ALA A 127 -31.99 38.38 -37.01
N LEU A 128 -31.30 39.54 -37.07
CA LEU A 128 -31.44 40.49 -38.18
C LEU A 128 -30.86 39.93 -39.48
N MET A 129 -29.73 39.21 -39.41
CA MET A 129 -29.12 38.53 -40.54
C MET A 129 -30.04 37.44 -41.10
N GLN A 130 -30.61 36.56 -40.26
CA GLN A 130 -31.61 35.58 -40.68
C GLN A 130 -32.85 36.25 -41.33
N SER A 131 -33.31 37.39 -40.79
CA SER A 131 -34.42 38.15 -41.38
C SER A 131 -34.07 38.80 -42.74
N TYR A 132 -32.80 39.15 -42.94
CA TYR A 132 -32.33 39.79 -44.17
C TYR A 132 -32.20 38.75 -45.30
N TYR A 133 -31.63 37.58 -44.99
CA TYR A 133 -31.51 36.47 -45.95
C TYR A 133 -32.88 35.97 -46.44
N SER A 134 -33.84 35.76 -45.53
CA SER A 134 -35.20 35.32 -45.87
C SER A 134 -35.99 36.33 -46.73
N ARG A 135 -35.67 37.62 -46.66
CA ARG A 135 -36.34 38.66 -47.48
C ARG A 135 -35.79 38.78 -48.91
N PHE A 136 -34.51 38.48 -49.13
CA PHE A 136 -33.87 38.67 -50.43
C PHE A 136 -34.00 37.46 -51.38
N PHE A 137 -34.17 36.24 -50.85
CA PHE A 137 -34.32 35.03 -51.67
C PHE A 137 -35.77 34.53 -51.73
N ARG A 138 -36.64 35.22 -52.48
CA ARG A 138 -38.09 34.93 -52.59
C ARG A 138 -38.49 33.72 -53.45
N TYR A 139 -37.59 32.81 -53.82
CA TYR A 139 -37.93 31.65 -54.64
C TYR A 139 -37.06 30.43 -54.35
N ARG A 140 -37.43 29.64 -53.34
CA ARG A 140 -37.26 28.17 -53.29
C ARG A 140 -37.66 27.62 -51.93
N GLU A 141 -38.56 26.62 -51.94
CA GLU A 141 -38.93 25.64 -50.88
C GLU A 141 -39.14 26.17 -49.44
N PRO A 142 -40.01 25.56 -48.63
CA PRO A 142 -40.09 25.91 -47.21
C PRO A 142 -38.71 25.71 -46.57
N GLU A 143 -38.06 26.81 -46.23
CA GLU A 143 -36.79 26.83 -45.51
C GLU A 143 -37.05 26.14 -44.15
N PRO A 144 -36.24 25.13 -43.76
CA PRO A 144 -36.45 24.44 -42.49
C PRO A 144 -36.42 25.46 -41.35
N GLU A 145 -37.35 25.32 -40.40
CA GLU A 145 -37.41 26.14 -39.19
C GLU A 145 -36.01 26.26 -38.56
N PRO A 146 -35.64 27.44 -38.01
CA PRO A 146 -34.30 27.64 -37.45
C PRO A 146 -34.01 26.53 -36.46
N GLU A 147 -33.04 25.68 -36.82
CA GLU A 147 -32.64 24.54 -36.03
C GLU A 147 -32.11 25.09 -34.71
N VAL A 148 -32.91 24.93 -33.65
CA VAL A 148 -32.48 25.26 -32.29
C VAL A 148 -31.34 24.31 -31.98
N VAL A 149 -30.10 24.78 -32.12
CA VAL A 149 -28.92 24.03 -31.70
C VAL A 149 -28.94 24.02 -30.17
N VAL A 150 -29.65 23.04 -29.61
CA VAL A 150 -29.55 22.70 -28.20
C VAL A 150 -28.20 22.00 -28.07
N GLU A 151 -27.22 22.66 -27.45
CA GLU A 151 -26.03 21.98 -26.97
C GLU A 151 -26.45 21.09 -25.81
N THR A 152 -26.90 19.87 -26.13
CA THR A 152 -27.13 18.83 -25.14
C THR A 152 -25.77 18.24 -24.78
N GLU A 153 -25.33 18.42 -23.53
CA GLU A 153 -24.22 17.65 -22.97
C GLU A 153 -24.56 16.16 -23.15
N VAL A 154 -23.77 15.46 -23.97
CA VAL A 154 -23.97 14.02 -24.19
C VAL A 154 -23.37 13.30 -23.00
N ILE A 155 -24.22 12.91 -22.05
CA ILE A 155 -23.81 12.15 -20.87
C ILE A 155 -23.66 10.69 -21.28
N ASP A 156 -22.42 10.20 -21.26
CA ASP A 156 -22.14 8.77 -21.37
C ASP A 156 -22.38 8.11 -20.01
N PRO A 157 -23.44 7.28 -19.85
CA PRO A 157 -23.74 6.64 -18.57
C PRO A 157 -22.69 5.60 -18.15
N THR A 158 -21.82 5.19 -19.08
CA THR A 158 -20.74 4.24 -18.82
C THR A 158 -19.43 4.93 -18.46
N ALA A 159 -19.34 6.25 -18.64
CA ALA A 159 -18.17 7.03 -18.27
C ALA A 159 -18.13 7.27 -16.76
N VAL A 160 -16.97 7.02 -16.18
CA VAL A 160 -16.62 7.34 -14.80
C VAL A 160 -15.42 8.27 -14.83
N GLU A 161 -15.58 9.44 -14.21
CA GLU A 161 -14.48 10.36 -13.96
C GLU A 161 -13.74 9.89 -12.70
N VAL A 162 -12.43 9.67 -12.84
CA VAL A 162 -11.52 9.32 -11.75
C VAL A 162 -10.71 10.57 -11.43
N ALA A 163 -10.80 11.06 -10.21
CA ALA A 163 -10.07 12.24 -9.74
C ALA A 163 -9.24 11.92 -8.50
N LEU A 164 -7.98 12.34 -8.51
CA LEU A 164 -7.04 12.25 -7.40
C LEU A 164 -6.69 13.65 -6.92
N SER A 165 -6.90 13.91 -5.63
CA SER A 165 -6.48 15.18 -5.03
C SER A 165 -4.96 15.32 -4.97
N SER A 166 -4.49 16.56 -4.85
CA SER A 166 -3.14 16.86 -4.36
C SER A 166 -2.93 16.22 -2.99
N PRO A 167 -1.68 15.84 -2.65
CA PRO A 167 -1.38 15.34 -1.32
C PRO A 167 -1.59 16.43 -0.28
N ASP A 168 -2.12 16.08 0.88
CA ASP A 168 -2.18 16.98 2.04
C ASP A 168 -0.85 17.00 2.83
N ALA A 169 -0.85 17.62 4.01
CA ALA A 169 0.35 17.72 4.86
C ALA A 169 0.87 16.36 5.37
N ASP A 170 0.01 15.34 5.44
CA ASP A 170 0.36 13.97 5.83
C ASP A 170 0.62 13.09 4.60
N ASN A 171 0.64 13.69 3.41
CA ASN A 171 0.74 13.06 2.11
C ASN A 171 -0.42 12.08 1.82
N VAL A 172 -1.59 12.32 2.41
CA VAL A 172 -2.84 11.61 2.13
C VAL A 172 -3.52 12.24 0.93
N ARG A 173 -4.14 11.40 0.10
CA ARG A 173 -4.89 11.80 -1.09
C ARG A 173 -6.32 11.30 -1.01
N THR A 174 -7.22 11.96 -1.72
CA THR A 174 -8.60 11.50 -1.90
C THR A 174 -8.78 11.03 -3.33
N LEU A 175 -9.19 9.77 -3.48
CA LEU A 175 -9.74 9.23 -4.72
C LEU A 175 -11.23 9.54 -4.78
N THR A 176 -11.67 10.17 -5.86
CA THR A 176 -13.08 10.41 -6.16
C THR A 176 -13.44 9.74 -7.48
N LEU A 177 -14.47 8.90 -7.46
CA LEU A 177 -15.06 8.29 -8.65
C LEU A 177 -16.44 8.90 -8.87
N THR A 178 -16.68 9.53 -10.01
CA THR A 178 -17.96 10.18 -10.33
C THR A 178 -18.58 9.57 -11.58
N GLN A 179 -19.81 9.08 -11.47
CA GLN A 179 -20.61 8.57 -12.58
C GLN A 179 -21.89 9.40 -12.71
N LYS A 180 -22.20 9.82 -13.94
CA LYS A 180 -23.44 10.53 -14.27
C LYS A 180 -24.33 9.61 -15.09
N LYS A 181 -25.63 9.57 -14.78
CA LYS A 181 -26.64 8.85 -15.57
C LYS A 181 -27.86 9.73 -15.78
N GLN A 182 -28.25 9.92 -17.03
CA GLN A 182 -29.50 10.61 -17.35
C GLN A 182 -30.70 9.67 -17.19
N ASN A 183 -31.76 10.16 -16.54
CA ASN A 183 -33.03 9.47 -16.39
C ASN A 183 -33.99 9.80 -17.55
N ASP A 184 -35.09 9.05 -17.64
CA ASP A 184 -36.10 9.23 -18.70
C ASP A 184 -36.77 10.63 -18.68
N ASP A 185 -36.78 11.31 -17.53
CA ASP A 185 -37.29 12.67 -17.36
C ASP A 185 -36.24 13.77 -17.67
N GLY A 186 -35.06 13.37 -18.12
CA GLY A 186 -33.94 14.25 -18.43
C GLY A 186 -33.09 14.66 -17.23
N SER A 187 -33.50 14.33 -15.99
CA SER A 187 -32.70 14.58 -14.77
C SER A 187 -31.40 13.77 -14.79
N ILE A 188 -30.39 14.23 -14.07
CA ILE A 188 -29.07 13.60 -14.04
C ILE A 188 -28.83 13.07 -12.63
N LEU A 189 -28.76 11.74 -12.51
CA LEU A 189 -28.27 11.09 -11.31
C LEU A 189 -26.74 11.16 -11.31
N VAL A 190 -26.16 11.74 -10.27
CA VAL A 190 -24.72 11.78 -10.03
C VAL A 190 -24.42 10.88 -8.85
N ARG A 191 -23.58 9.87 -9.08
CA ARG A 191 -23.08 9.00 -8.02
C ARG A 191 -21.60 9.25 -7.83
N THR A 192 -21.21 9.48 -6.58
CA THR A 192 -19.82 9.76 -6.21
C THR A 192 -19.37 8.78 -5.13
N LEU A 193 -18.26 8.10 -5.37
CA LEU A 193 -17.54 7.31 -4.36
C LEU A 193 -16.25 8.02 -3.99
N THR A 194 -15.99 8.13 -2.69
CA THR A 194 -14.73 8.71 -2.19
C THR A 194 -13.99 7.74 -1.28
N ALA A 195 -12.69 7.61 -1.48
CA ALA A 195 -11.80 6.84 -0.63
C ALA A 195 -10.52 7.62 -0.35
N THR A 196 -9.94 7.42 0.84
CA THR A 196 -8.64 8.00 1.19
C THR A 196 -7.53 7.04 0.77
N ILE A 197 -6.46 7.57 0.20
CA ILE A 197 -5.23 6.85 -0.12
C ILE A 197 -4.13 7.43 0.76
N GLU A 198 -3.49 6.60 1.57
CA GLU A 198 -2.48 7.02 2.52
C GLU A 198 -1.11 6.38 2.23
N PRO A 199 0.00 7.08 2.53
CA PRO A 199 1.33 6.52 2.38
C PRO A 199 1.51 5.32 3.30
N LEU A 200 1.96 4.23 2.72
CA LEU A 200 2.29 3.02 3.43
C LEU A 200 3.53 3.22 4.28
N LYS A 201 3.40 3.03 5.59
CA LYS A 201 4.52 3.22 6.51
C LYS A 201 5.42 1.99 6.48
N PRO A 202 6.74 2.14 6.25
CA PRO A 202 7.65 1.03 5.98
C PRO A 202 7.85 0.08 7.17
N ILE A 203 7.60 0.57 8.39
CA ILE A 203 7.81 -0.15 9.63
C ILE A 203 6.47 -0.46 10.29
N GLN A 204 6.05 -1.73 10.25
CA GLN A 204 4.83 -2.17 10.96
C GLN A 204 5.15 -3.06 12.17
N ASN A 205 6.30 -3.73 12.12
CA ASN A 205 6.71 -4.78 13.05
C ASN A 205 8.10 -4.50 13.64
N ALA A 206 8.43 -5.21 14.72
CA ALA A 206 9.67 -5.03 15.46
C ALA A 206 10.89 -5.53 14.68
N ILE A 207 10.86 -6.81 14.29
CA ILE A 207 11.96 -7.46 13.58
C ILE A 207 11.39 -8.28 12.43
N ILE A 208 11.91 -8.03 11.24
CA ILE A 208 11.48 -8.69 10.02
C ILE A 208 12.68 -9.23 9.30
N ALA A 209 12.62 -10.50 8.93
CA ALA A 209 13.63 -11.13 8.11
C ALA A 209 13.02 -11.85 6.91
N GLY A 210 13.49 -11.57 5.69
CA GLY A 210 13.07 -12.29 4.49
C GLY A 210 13.33 -13.81 4.56
N GLN A 211 14.26 -14.25 5.41
CA GLN A 211 14.60 -15.66 5.62
C GLN A 211 14.49 -16.07 7.08
N ASN A 212 15.42 -15.62 7.93
CA ASN A 212 15.60 -16.22 9.25
C ASN A 212 15.76 -15.16 10.34
N ILE A 213 15.04 -15.35 11.44
CA ILE A 213 15.35 -14.71 12.73
C ILE A 213 15.91 -15.79 13.66
N ARG A 214 17.08 -15.53 14.26
CA ARG A 214 17.70 -16.43 15.22
C ARG A 214 18.20 -15.69 16.45
N LEU A 215 17.54 -15.93 17.58
CA LEU A 215 17.91 -15.41 18.89
C LEU A 215 18.63 -16.52 19.65
N ARG A 216 19.98 -16.53 19.63
CA ARG A 216 20.77 -17.67 20.10
C ARG A 216 20.92 -17.72 21.62
N ARG A 217 20.97 -16.56 22.25
CA ARG A 217 21.23 -16.41 23.70
C ARG A 217 20.06 -15.72 24.39
N ALA A 218 20.29 -15.24 25.61
CA ALA A 218 19.27 -14.51 26.35
C ALA A 218 19.07 -13.12 25.73
N GLY A 219 18.15 -12.35 26.28
CA GLY A 219 17.72 -11.09 25.71
C GLY A 219 16.21 -10.96 25.81
N VAL A 220 15.73 -9.73 25.65
CA VAL A 220 14.31 -9.41 25.65
C VAL A 220 13.95 -8.81 24.31
N VAL A 221 12.81 -9.18 23.76
CA VAL A 221 12.15 -8.48 22.67
C VAL A 221 10.79 -8.00 23.16
N ASP A 222 10.61 -6.69 23.27
CA ASP A 222 9.38 -6.06 23.77
C ASP A 222 9.09 -4.78 22.99
N SER A 223 8.12 -3.98 23.45
CA SER A 223 7.77 -2.71 22.83
C SER A 223 7.68 -1.55 23.83
N TYR A 224 7.77 -0.33 23.32
CA TYR A 224 7.48 0.92 24.03
C TYR A 224 6.99 1.98 23.03
N GLN A 225 6.74 3.20 23.50
CA GLN A 225 6.30 4.30 22.66
C GLN A 225 7.14 5.55 22.93
N SER A 226 8.00 5.97 22.00
CA SER A 226 8.96 7.06 22.25
C SER A 226 8.31 8.42 22.48
N SER A 227 7.09 8.66 21.97
CA SER A 227 6.32 9.89 22.27
C SER A 227 5.83 9.99 23.72
N LEU A 228 5.86 8.89 24.49
CA LEU A 228 5.51 8.88 25.91
C LEU A 228 6.72 9.07 26.86
N GLY A 229 7.91 9.27 26.31
CA GLY A 229 9.16 9.43 27.07
C GLY A 229 10.18 8.33 26.77
N THR A 230 11.20 8.21 27.60
CA THR A 230 12.25 7.21 27.41
C THR A 230 11.74 5.80 27.77
N TYR A 231 12.41 4.76 27.26
CA TYR A 231 12.08 3.37 27.60
C TYR A 231 12.12 3.10 29.12
N ALA A 232 13.11 3.66 29.82
CA ALA A 232 13.30 3.44 31.25
C ALA A 232 12.19 4.05 32.13
N GLU A 233 11.42 4.99 31.59
CA GLU A 233 10.29 5.65 32.26
C GLU A 233 8.95 4.92 32.00
N GLN A 234 8.96 3.91 31.14
CA GLN A 234 7.77 3.19 30.72
C GLN A 234 7.73 1.75 31.24
N THR A 235 6.53 1.19 31.29
CA THR A 235 6.37 -0.26 31.40
C THR A 235 6.42 -0.85 29.99
N PRO A 236 7.32 -1.80 29.69
CA PRO A 236 7.38 -2.42 28.37
C PRO A 236 6.07 -3.09 27.98
N GLY A 237 5.67 -2.89 26.73
CA GLY A 237 4.47 -3.44 26.12
C GLY A 237 4.68 -4.82 25.49
N TYR A 238 3.66 -5.25 24.76
CA TYR A 238 3.57 -6.56 24.12
C TYR A 238 3.24 -6.46 22.62
N ASP A 239 3.65 -5.37 21.98
CA ASP A 239 3.34 -5.06 20.58
C ASP A 239 4.47 -5.45 19.62
N ALA A 240 5.55 -6.03 20.14
CA ALA A 240 6.67 -6.46 19.32
C ALA A 240 6.27 -7.66 18.46
N VAL A 241 6.46 -7.56 17.14
CA VAL A 241 6.16 -8.64 16.21
C VAL A 241 7.44 -9.08 15.50
N LEU A 242 7.74 -10.38 15.60
CA LEU A 242 8.84 -11.03 14.87
C LEU A 242 8.28 -11.79 13.66
N ALA A 243 8.70 -11.43 12.46
CA ALA A 243 8.21 -12.02 11.22
C ALA A 243 9.35 -12.54 10.33
N ALA A 244 9.33 -13.82 9.97
CA ALA A 244 10.29 -14.40 9.03
C ALA A 244 9.81 -15.71 8.42
N LYS A 245 10.54 -16.30 7.46
CA LYS A 245 10.24 -17.67 7.01
C LYS A 245 10.53 -18.69 8.11
N ASN A 246 11.68 -18.56 8.79
CA ASN A 246 12.04 -19.42 9.91
C ASN A 246 12.43 -18.60 11.12
N ILE A 247 11.89 -18.96 12.29
CA ILE A 247 12.19 -18.30 13.55
C ILE A 247 12.72 -19.33 14.55
N VAL A 248 13.87 -19.02 15.14
CA VAL A 248 14.53 -19.87 16.14
C VAL A 248 14.86 -19.03 17.37
N VAL A 249 14.18 -19.30 18.47
CA VAL A 249 14.35 -18.60 19.75
C VAL A 249 14.88 -19.59 20.76
N ASN A 250 16.14 -19.48 21.17
CA ASN A 250 16.74 -20.46 22.07
C ASN A 250 16.48 -20.14 23.55
N ARG A 251 16.75 -18.89 23.96
CA ARG A 251 16.74 -18.46 25.37
C ARG A 251 16.20 -17.04 25.58
N ALA A 252 15.75 -16.36 24.53
CA ALA A 252 15.24 -15.00 24.64
C ALA A 252 13.78 -14.99 25.12
N VAL A 253 13.38 -13.87 25.73
CA VAL A 253 12.00 -13.57 26.13
C VAL A 253 11.40 -12.66 25.07
N ILE A 254 10.22 -13.02 24.56
CA ILE A 254 9.47 -12.23 23.61
C ILE A 254 8.15 -11.82 24.28
N SER A 255 8.03 -10.52 24.55
CA SER A 255 6.78 -9.86 24.94
C SER A 255 6.10 -9.37 23.67
N GLY A 256 5.30 -10.23 23.04
CA GLY A 256 4.68 -9.91 21.76
C GLY A 256 4.25 -11.11 20.94
N TYR A 257 4.42 -11.02 19.61
CA TYR A 257 3.93 -12.00 18.64
C TYR A 257 5.06 -12.53 17.76
N VAL A 258 4.86 -13.76 17.28
CA VAL A 258 5.76 -14.42 16.34
C VAL A 258 4.98 -14.91 15.14
N SER A 259 5.54 -14.74 13.95
CA SER A 259 4.98 -15.26 12.71
C SER A 259 6.05 -15.90 11.85
N ALA A 260 5.91 -17.20 11.62
CA ALA A 260 6.72 -17.93 10.65
C ALA A 260 5.88 -18.22 9.40
N SER A 261 6.36 -17.82 8.23
CA SER A 261 5.70 -18.09 6.94
C SER A 261 6.29 -19.28 6.17
N GLY A 262 7.34 -19.92 6.69
CA GLY A 262 7.91 -21.13 6.10
C GLY A 262 7.15 -22.40 6.49
N ASP A 263 7.53 -23.52 5.89
CA ASP A 263 6.91 -24.85 6.12
C ASP A 263 7.08 -25.39 7.55
N ARG A 264 7.81 -24.67 8.40
CA ARG A 264 8.14 -25.07 9.78
C ARG A 264 7.59 -24.05 10.75
N ALA A 265 6.88 -24.54 11.76
CA ALA A 265 6.51 -23.74 12.92
C ALA A 265 7.76 -23.12 13.59
N PRO A 266 7.62 -21.96 14.26
CA PRO A 266 8.71 -21.36 15.02
C PRO A 266 9.27 -22.34 16.05
N TYR A 267 10.59 -22.38 16.20
CA TYR A 267 11.24 -23.20 17.22
C TYR A 267 11.51 -22.37 18.48
N PHE A 268 11.06 -22.90 19.62
CA PHE A 268 11.34 -22.35 20.94
C PHE A 268 12.16 -23.35 21.77
N GLY A 269 13.35 -22.92 22.20
CA GLY A 269 14.20 -23.68 23.11
C GLY A 269 13.62 -23.73 24.51
N ARG A 270 14.15 -24.61 25.36
CA ARG A 270 13.63 -24.88 26.72
C ARG A 270 13.52 -23.63 27.64
N ARG A 271 14.28 -22.58 27.37
CA ARG A 271 14.31 -21.33 28.15
C ARG A 271 13.76 -20.13 27.38
N ALA A 272 13.22 -20.33 26.18
CA ALA A 272 12.54 -19.28 25.45
C ALA A 272 11.19 -19.00 26.11
N VAL A 273 10.75 -17.75 26.01
CA VAL A 273 9.43 -17.30 26.49
C VAL A 273 8.77 -16.50 25.38
N LEU A 274 7.48 -16.72 25.15
CA LEU A 274 6.60 -15.95 24.28
C LEU A 274 5.31 -15.67 25.05
N GLN A 275 5.10 -14.43 25.45
CA GLN A 275 3.98 -14.02 26.28
C GLN A 275 3.41 -12.68 25.86
N GLY A 276 2.17 -12.46 26.30
CA GLY A 276 1.38 -11.24 26.19
C GLY A 276 0.79 -10.84 27.55
N PRO A 277 0.01 -9.74 27.60
CA PRO A 277 -0.66 -9.28 28.82
C PRO A 277 -1.55 -10.35 29.47
N ASP A 278 -2.24 -11.16 28.67
CA ASP A 278 -3.23 -12.14 29.14
C ASP A 278 -2.72 -13.60 29.14
N SER A 279 -1.42 -13.82 28.87
CA SER A 279 -0.86 -15.17 28.81
C SER A 279 -0.81 -15.83 30.19
N ASP A 280 -1.05 -17.14 30.25
CA ASP A 280 -0.79 -17.92 31.46
C ASP A 280 0.72 -17.94 31.75
N GLN A 281 1.13 -17.31 32.86
CA GLN A 281 2.52 -17.21 33.29
C GLN A 281 3.17 -18.57 33.58
N ARG A 282 2.38 -19.64 33.69
CA ARG A 282 2.88 -21.02 33.87
C ARG A 282 3.27 -21.68 32.54
N GLU A 283 2.77 -21.17 31.43
CA GLU A 283 3.11 -21.64 30.08
C GLU A 283 4.13 -20.68 29.46
N PRO A 284 5.39 -21.11 29.26
CA PRO A 284 6.41 -20.23 28.69
C PRO A 284 6.07 -19.76 27.27
N ILE A 285 5.31 -20.55 26.50
CA ILE A 285 4.96 -20.27 25.12
C ILE A 285 3.44 -20.19 25.00
N ASP A 286 2.90 -18.98 24.88
CA ASP A 286 1.50 -18.75 24.55
C ASP A 286 1.27 -18.98 23.06
N GLY A 287 0.61 -20.09 22.71
CA GLY A 287 0.31 -20.44 21.32
C GLY A 287 -0.59 -19.43 20.60
N THR A 288 -1.38 -18.63 21.32
CA THR A 288 -2.25 -17.60 20.72
C THR A 288 -1.46 -16.41 20.19
N ARG A 289 -0.19 -16.28 20.59
CA ARG A 289 0.77 -15.26 20.12
C ARG A 289 1.54 -15.70 18.88
N ILE A 290 1.28 -16.90 18.36
CA ILE A 290 1.82 -17.38 17.09
C ILE A 290 0.77 -17.11 16.00
N VAL A 291 1.05 -16.14 15.13
CA VAL A 291 0.13 -15.70 14.07
C VAL A 291 0.63 -16.15 12.69
N ALA A 292 -0.27 -16.23 11.72
CA ALA A 292 0.04 -16.79 10.40
C ALA A 292 0.79 -15.82 9.47
N SER A 293 0.47 -14.53 9.52
CA SER A 293 1.10 -13.53 8.65
C SER A 293 0.80 -12.11 9.15
N PRO A 294 1.75 -11.42 9.80
CA PRO A 294 1.66 -10.00 10.02
C PRO A 294 1.92 -9.32 8.68
N TYR A 295 1.12 -8.32 8.39
CA TYR A 295 1.34 -7.48 7.23
C TYR A 295 2.72 -6.81 7.33
N GLN A 296 3.48 -6.87 6.24
CA GLN A 296 4.70 -6.11 6.09
C GLN A 296 4.86 -5.62 4.65
N PRO A 297 5.04 -4.31 4.44
CA PRO A 297 5.44 -3.76 3.16
C PRO A 297 6.76 -4.35 2.67
N ASN A 298 6.80 -4.81 1.42
CA ASN A 298 8.05 -5.08 0.72
C ASN A 298 8.43 -3.85 -0.10
N LEU A 299 9.17 -2.93 0.53
CA LEU A 299 9.58 -1.66 -0.08
C LEU A 299 11.05 -1.72 -0.43
N ASP A 300 11.44 -1.15 -1.57
CA ASP A 300 12.86 -1.06 -1.91
C ASP A 300 13.54 0.10 -1.16
N ALA A 301 14.85 -0.06 -0.92
CA ALA A 301 15.68 1.05 -0.49
C ALA A 301 15.97 1.94 -1.70
N LEU A 302 15.76 3.24 -1.57
CA LEU A 302 16.01 4.21 -2.63
C LEU A 302 17.46 4.66 -2.60
N SER A 303 18.03 4.91 -3.77
CA SER A 303 19.32 5.58 -3.87
C SER A 303 19.10 7.08 -3.78
N VAL A 304 19.72 7.76 -2.81
CA VAL A 304 19.72 9.22 -2.79
C VAL A 304 20.54 9.78 -3.95
N SER A 305 19.88 10.65 -4.72
CA SER A 305 20.49 11.43 -5.79
C SER A 305 20.19 12.91 -5.57
N GLY A 306 21.14 13.78 -5.91
CA GLY A 306 21.00 15.21 -5.67
C GLY A 306 22.34 15.93 -5.61
N VAL A 307 22.28 17.24 -5.41
CA VAL A 307 23.48 18.06 -5.18
C VAL A 307 23.86 17.95 -3.71
N GLY A 308 25.03 17.36 -3.42
CA GLY A 308 25.55 17.19 -2.07
C GLY A 308 27.02 17.54 -1.97
N SER A 309 27.54 17.57 -0.74
CA SER A 309 28.95 17.85 -0.46
C SER A 309 29.75 16.55 -0.29
N GLU A 310 31.02 16.55 -0.67
CA GLU A 310 31.91 15.41 -0.38
C GLU A 310 32.29 15.39 1.12
N PHE A 311 32.24 14.20 1.73
CA PHE A 311 32.70 13.95 3.09
C PHE A 311 34.07 13.23 3.08
N THR A 312 35.01 13.74 3.87
CA THR A 312 36.44 13.36 3.81
C THR A 312 36.94 12.49 4.98
N ASN A 313 36.07 11.77 5.69
CA ASN A 313 36.43 10.82 6.76
C ASN A 313 37.25 11.40 7.93
N GLN A 314 36.89 12.60 8.36
CA GLN A 314 37.52 13.28 9.48
C GLN A 314 36.50 13.66 10.55
N SER A 315 36.97 13.93 11.77
CA SER A 315 36.10 14.48 12.81
C SER A 315 35.50 15.80 12.34
N THR A 316 34.17 15.89 12.31
CA THR A 316 33.47 17.05 11.75
C THR A 316 32.04 17.15 12.27
N VAL A 317 31.43 18.30 12.02
CA VAL A 317 29.98 18.50 12.12
C VAL A 317 29.39 18.43 10.71
N LEU A 318 28.29 17.71 10.55
CA LEU A 318 27.46 17.66 9.34
C LEU A 318 26.08 18.24 9.65
N GLY A 319 25.40 18.78 8.63
CA GLY A 319 24.09 19.39 8.81
C GLY A 319 24.15 20.85 9.28
N SER A 320 22.97 21.44 9.45
CA SER A 320 22.78 22.70 10.20
C SER A 320 21.38 22.73 10.80
N SER A 321 21.26 23.09 12.08
CA SER A 321 19.98 23.23 12.80
C SER A 321 19.04 24.28 12.20
N ASP A 322 19.60 25.19 11.39
CA ASP A 322 18.87 26.30 10.77
C ASP A 322 18.36 25.92 9.36
N SER A 323 18.67 24.70 8.88
CA SER A 323 18.24 24.21 7.56
C SER A 323 16.84 23.61 7.65
N ALA A 324 15.92 24.06 6.80
CA ALA A 324 14.61 23.42 6.64
C ALA A 324 14.67 22.13 5.80
N GLU A 325 15.69 22.00 4.95
CA GLU A 325 15.88 20.85 4.07
C GLU A 325 17.04 19.97 4.54
N PRO A 326 16.96 18.64 4.35
CA PRO A 326 18.07 17.73 4.62
C PRO A 326 19.32 18.08 3.80
N ARG A 327 20.49 18.06 4.44
CA ARG A 327 21.77 18.21 3.74
C ARG A 327 22.34 16.86 3.33
N ILE A 328 22.73 16.75 2.06
CA ILE A 328 23.29 15.52 1.49
C ILE A 328 24.82 15.57 1.50
N TYR A 329 25.43 14.50 2.02
CA TYR A 329 26.86 14.28 1.99
C TYR A 329 27.20 12.95 1.34
N TYR A 330 28.21 12.93 0.47
CA TYR A 330 28.68 11.75 -0.25
C TYR A 330 30.06 11.31 0.22
N ALA A 331 30.24 10.01 0.41
CA ALA A 331 31.53 9.42 0.73
C ALA A 331 31.75 8.13 -0.06
N GLY A 332 33.01 7.83 -0.39
CA GLY A 332 33.42 6.53 -0.90
C GLY A 332 33.29 5.47 0.20
N ASN A 333 34.26 5.42 1.12
CA ASN A 333 34.15 4.67 2.37
C ASN A 333 34.01 5.65 3.53
N VAL A 334 33.53 5.17 4.68
CA VAL A 334 33.65 5.86 5.96
C VAL A 334 34.33 4.93 6.96
N ASP A 335 35.53 5.30 7.38
CA ASP A 335 36.35 4.53 8.32
C ASP A 335 36.78 5.43 9.48
N LEU A 336 36.01 5.45 10.57
CA LEU A 336 36.35 6.21 11.77
C LEU A 336 37.04 5.31 12.81
N SER A 337 38.12 5.79 13.40
CA SER A 337 38.91 5.07 14.42
C SER A 337 39.45 6.01 15.50
N GLY A 338 40.14 5.46 16.51
CA GLY A 338 40.58 6.22 17.68
C GLY A 338 39.40 6.92 18.36
N ASP A 339 39.51 8.24 18.56
CA ASP A 339 38.47 9.08 19.16
C ASP A 339 37.74 9.96 18.12
N GLN A 340 37.78 9.59 16.83
CA GLN A 340 37.12 10.35 15.77
C GLN A 340 35.61 10.40 15.94
N GLN A 341 35.01 11.54 15.60
CA GLN A 341 33.58 11.77 15.79
C GLN A 341 32.96 12.55 14.63
N ILE A 342 31.82 12.07 14.13
CA ILE A 342 30.90 12.86 13.33
C ILE A 342 29.78 13.37 14.26
N VAL A 343 29.50 14.67 14.23
CA VAL A 343 28.33 15.27 14.88
C VAL A 343 27.31 15.61 13.82
N ILE A 344 26.07 15.18 13.99
CA ILE A 344 24.94 15.56 13.14
C ILE A 344 24.16 16.66 13.86
N ASN A 345 24.15 17.85 13.26
CA ASN A 345 23.53 19.06 13.80
C ASN A 345 22.46 19.57 12.82
N GLY A 346 21.30 18.91 12.74
CA GLY A 346 20.23 19.14 11.76
C GLY A 346 20.05 17.97 10.79
N ASP A 347 19.00 18.01 9.97
CA ASP A 347 18.63 16.90 9.08
C ASP A 347 19.72 16.63 8.05
N THR A 348 20.22 15.38 8.04
CA THR A 348 21.40 14.99 7.26
C THR A 348 21.20 13.62 6.62
N GLN A 349 21.47 13.54 5.31
CA GLN A 349 21.62 12.30 4.58
C GLN A 349 23.11 12.06 4.31
N LEU A 350 23.67 10.97 4.85
CA LEU A 350 25.05 10.55 4.58
C LEU A 350 25.02 9.31 3.69
N VAL A 351 25.45 9.49 2.43
CA VAL A 351 25.46 8.45 1.40
C VAL A 351 26.86 7.90 1.22
N VAL A 352 27.03 6.60 1.46
CA VAL A 352 28.30 5.88 1.41
C VAL A 352 28.25 4.82 0.32
N ASP A 353 29.00 5.01 -0.76
CA ASP A 353 29.03 4.06 -1.91
C ASP A 353 29.81 2.76 -1.59
N GLY A 354 30.66 2.81 -0.56
CA GLY A 354 31.47 1.70 -0.07
C GLY A 354 31.08 1.29 1.34
N THR A 355 32.08 0.99 2.18
CA THR A 355 31.87 0.44 3.52
C THR A 355 31.79 1.54 4.57
N PHE A 356 30.93 1.36 5.57
CA PHE A 356 30.85 2.21 6.75
C PHE A 356 31.36 1.45 7.99
N GLN A 357 32.36 1.99 8.69
CA GLN A 357 32.99 1.35 9.84
C GLN A 357 33.31 2.36 10.95
N LEU A 358 32.94 1.99 12.18
CA LEU A 358 33.39 2.62 13.41
C LEU A 358 34.31 1.65 14.16
N ARG A 359 35.44 2.12 14.69
CA ARG A 359 36.40 1.34 15.49
C ARG A 359 36.80 2.08 16.76
N ASP A 360 37.44 1.38 17.70
CA ASP A 360 37.99 1.94 18.94
C ASP A 360 36.96 2.71 19.80
N SER A 361 37.08 4.03 19.91
CA SER A 361 36.14 4.92 20.61
C SER A 361 35.36 5.81 19.64
N ALA A 362 35.48 5.58 18.33
CA ALA A 362 34.84 6.41 17.32
C ALA A 362 33.32 6.31 17.40
N ARG A 363 32.64 7.39 17.00
CA ARG A 363 31.19 7.50 17.10
C ARG A 363 30.58 8.47 16.10
N ILE A 364 29.28 8.30 15.89
CA ILE A 364 28.41 9.37 15.39
C ILE A 364 27.57 9.86 16.56
N VAL A 365 27.41 11.18 16.71
CA VAL A 365 26.48 11.78 17.66
C VAL A 365 25.42 12.53 16.87
N VAL A 366 24.17 12.11 17.00
CA VAL A 366 23.00 12.80 16.45
C VAL A 366 22.40 13.64 17.56
N GLN A 367 22.55 14.96 17.43
CA GLN A 367 22.12 15.90 18.46
C GLN A 367 20.60 15.91 18.60
N SER A 368 20.10 16.31 19.77
CA SER A 368 18.66 16.52 19.95
C SER A 368 18.14 17.54 18.93
N GLY A 369 17.06 17.19 18.21
CA GLY A 369 16.51 18.00 17.12
C GLY A 369 17.15 17.77 15.74
N ALA A 370 18.15 16.88 15.64
CA ALA A 370 18.74 16.47 14.37
C ALA A 370 18.22 15.09 13.92
N LYS A 371 18.25 14.84 12.61
CA LYS A 371 18.00 13.52 12.02
C LYS A 371 19.16 13.06 11.16
N LEU A 372 19.41 11.75 11.17
CA LEU A 372 20.41 11.09 10.35
C LEU A 372 19.77 9.96 9.54
N GLU A 373 19.90 10.05 8.23
CA GLU A 373 19.72 8.92 7.34
C GLU A 373 21.07 8.50 6.74
N LEU A 374 21.58 7.36 7.19
CA LEU A 374 22.83 6.78 6.74
C LEU A 374 22.54 5.72 5.69
N GLN A 375 22.81 6.03 4.43
CA GLN A 375 22.67 5.10 3.31
C GLN A 375 24.02 4.47 2.97
N VAL A 376 24.09 3.14 2.96
CA VAL A 376 25.35 2.41 2.76
C VAL A 376 25.18 1.32 1.71
N LYS A 377 26.00 1.36 0.67
CA LYS A 377 26.07 0.34 -0.38
C LYS A 377 27.14 -0.72 -0.12
N GLY A 378 27.80 -0.70 1.02
CA GLY A 378 28.73 -1.74 1.45
C GLY A 378 28.29 -2.40 2.74
N ASN A 379 29.27 -2.96 3.45
CA ASN A 379 29.05 -3.45 4.81
C ASN A 379 28.94 -2.28 5.80
N VAL A 380 28.24 -2.52 6.89
CA VAL A 380 28.12 -1.59 8.00
C VAL A 380 28.69 -2.26 9.24
N ASN A 381 29.69 -1.67 9.87
CA ASN A 381 30.24 -2.13 11.13
C ASN A 381 30.07 -1.06 12.22
N LEU A 382 29.07 -1.27 13.08
CA LEU A 382 28.80 -0.46 14.26
C LEU A 382 29.56 -1.03 15.46
N SER A 383 30.88 -0.87 15.47
CA SER A 383 31.71 -1.05 16.68
C SER A 383 31.88 0.30 17.40
N GLY A 384 32.97 0.46 18.15
CA GLY A 384 33.27 1.69 18.88
C GLY A 384 32.16 2.08 19.85
N GLN A 385 31.81 3.37 19.88
CA GLN A 385 30.64 3.85 20.62
C GLN A 385 29.38 3.95 19.74
N GLY A 386 29.40 3.37 18.53
CA GLY A 386 28.23 3.29 17.66
C GLY A 386 27.67 4.66 17.22
N ILE A 387 26.34 4.71 17.07
CA ILE A 387 25.58 5.93 16.80
C ILE A 387 24.84 6.30 18.09
N VAL A 388 25.17 7.47 18.63
CA VAL A 388 24.53 8.03 19.82
C VAL A 388 23.44 8.99 19.36
N ASN A 389 22.19 8.59 19.51
CA ASN A 389 21.02 9.45 19.27
C ASN A 389 20.61 10.11 20.59
N GLU A 390 20.96 11.38 20.77
CA GLU A 390 20.74 12.10 22.04
C GLU A 390 19.26 12.29 22.36
N SER A 391 18.39 12.32 21.34
CA SER A 391 16.94 12.40 21.54
C SER A 391 16.32 11.10 22.05
N GLN A 392 17.02 9.97 21.87
CA GLN A 392 16.50 8.61 22.10
C GLN A 392 15.23 8.25 21.32
N VAL A 393 14.84 9.05 20.31
CA VAL A 393 13.71 8.77 19.42
C VAL A 393 14.22 8.02 18.19
N PRO A 394 13.91 6.72 18.01
CA PRO A 394 14.41 5.92 16.90
C PRO A 394 14.10 6.46 15.50
N ALA A 395 12.99 7.20 15.32
CA ALA A 395 12.64 7.81 14.03
C ALA A 395 13.68 8.83 13.54
N ASN A 396 14.55 9.36 14.42
CA ASN A 396 15.57 10.33 14.05
C ASN A 396 16.85 9.70 13.48
N VAL A 397 16.99 8.36 13.51
CA VAL A 397 18.16 7.67 12.94
C VAL A 397 17.70 6.49 12.10
N ALA A 398 18.09 6.47 10.83
CA ALA A 398 17.90 5.33 9.94
C ALA A 398 19.25 4.90 9.34
N VAL A 399 19.53 3.60 9.41
CA VAL A 399 20.64 2.95 8.71
C VAL A 399 20.05 2.11 7.59
N ILE A 400 20.23 2.57 6.36
CA ILE A 400 19.62 2.00 5.16
C ILE A 400 20.71 1.34 4.33
N VAL A 401 20.60 0.04 4.09
CA VAL A 401 21.55 -0.71 3.25
C VAL A 401 20.94 -0.95 1.88
N THR A 402 21.53 -0.36 0.85
CA THR A 402 20.98 -0.31 -0.52
C THR A 402 21.50 -1.45 -1.41
N THR A 403 22.30 -2.36 -0.87
CA THR A 403 22.99 -3.38 -1.67
C THR A 403 22.08 -4.50 -2.14
N PRO A 404 22.37 -5.08 -3.31
CA PRO A 404 21.51 -6.12 -3.85
C PRO A 404 21.64 -7.47 -3.11
N TYR A 405 22.82 -7.91 -2.62
CA TYR A 405 22.98 -9.17 -1.87
C TYR A 405 24.26 -9.24 -1.00
N GLU A 406 24.21 -10.03 0.07
CA GLU A 406 25.35 -10.47 0.93
C GLU A 406 26.04 -9.44 1.83
N SER A 407 25.63 -8.17 1.83
CA SER A 407 26.15 -7.21 2.81
C SER A 407 25.81 -7.62 4.24
N GLU A 408 26.68 -7.26 5.17
CA GLU A 408 26.50 -7.47 6.60
C GLU A 408 26.39 -6.13 7.32
N VAL A 409 25.40 -6.02 8.19
CA VAL A 409 25.35 -5.02 9.26
C VAL A 409 25.76 -5.72 10.55
N LEU A 410 26.98 -5.44 10.98
CA LEU A 410 27.56 -5.98 12.19
C LEU A 410 27.42 -4.98 13.33
N ILE A 411 26.76 -5.39 14.40
CA ILE A 411 26.61 -4.62 15.63
C ILE A 411 27.54 -5.24 16.69
N SER A 412 28.58 -4.49 17.06
CA SER A 412 29.65 -4.95 17.96
C SER A 412 29.92 -3.99 19.12
N THR A 413 29.01 -3.07 19.39
CA THR A 413 29.09 -2.09 20.49
C THR A 413 28.12 -2.43 21.63
N ARG A 414 28.37 -1.89 22.83
CA ARG A 414 27.42 -1.89 23.96
C ARG A 414 26.67 -0.57 24.10
N THR A 415 26.96 0.39 23.23
CA THR A 415 26.25 1.68 23.26
C THR A 415 24.85 1.45 22.71
N PRO A 416 23.79 1.84 23.45
CA PRO A 416 22.42 1.72 22.98
C PRO A 416 22.22 2.39 21.62
N LEU A 417 21.70 1.64 20.65
CA LEU A 417 21.32 2.19 19.35
C LEU A 417 19.83 2.51 19.37
N HIS A 418 19.46 3.79 19.23
CA HIS A 418 18.09 4.23 19.01
C HIS A 418 17.92 4.63 17.55
N GLY A 419 17.40 3.72 16.73
CA GLY A 419 17.28 3.91 15.29
C GLY A 419 16.60 2.74 14.58
N VAL A 420 16.32 2.94 13.30
CA VAL A 420 15.82 1.91 12.38
C VAL A 420 16.98 1.35 11.56
N ILE A 421 17.05 0.03 11.38
CA ILE A 421 17.94 -0.60 10.41
C ILE A 421 17.09 -1.21 9.29
N TYR A 422 17.18 -0.64 8.10
CA TYR A 422 16.46 -1.08 6.91
C TYR A 422 17.44 -1.65 5.88
N ALA A 423 17.54 -2.98 5.86
CA ALA A 423 18.52 -3.70 5.06
C ALA A 423 17.90 -4.98 4.45
N PRO A 424 16.78 -4.88 3.68
CA PRO A 424 15.95 -6.02 3.28
C PRO A 424 16.70 -7.13 2.54
N LYS A 425 17.84 -6.79 1.93
CA LYS A 425 18.70 -7.70 1.16
C LYS A 425 20.02 -8.08 1.88
N ALA A 426 20.24 -7.56 3.10
CA ALA A 426 21.46 -7.75 3.89
C ALA A 426 21.23 -8.62 5.14
N ASN A 427 22.31 -9.15 5.70
CA ASN A 427 22.28 -9.88 6.97
C ASN A 427 22.60 -8.92 8.13
N ILE A 428 21.85 -9.00 9.22
CA ILE A 428 22.13 -8.26 10.45
C ILE A 428 22.60 -9.24 11.51
N ARG A 429 23.69 -8.88 12.18
CA ARG A 429 24.30 -9.70 13.21
C ARG A 429 24.69 -8.85 14.42
N SER A 430 24.14 -9.17 15.58
CA SER A 430 24.63 -8.66 16.87
C SER A 430 25.57 -9.69 17.47
N VAL A 431 26.83 -9.31 17.68
CA VAL A 431 27.89 -10.21 18.18
C VAL A 431 28.46 -9.79 19.52
N ARG A 432 28.00 -8.66 20.08
CA ARG A 432 28.47 -8.14 21.35
C ARG A 432 27.48 -8.47 22.46
N ASP A 433 27.99 -9.08 23.53
CA ASP A 433 27.23 -9.37 24.73
C ASP A 433 26.79 -8.08 25.45
N GLY A 434 25.49 -8.02 25.77
CA GLY A 434 24.83 -6.88 26.40
C GLY A 434 24.52 -5.73 25.43
N SER A 435 24.22 -6.03 24.17
CA SER A 435 23.80 -5.00 23.21
C SER A 435 22.33 -4.62 23.43
N GLU A 436 22.02 -3.33 23.37
CA GLU A 436 20.65 -2.80 23.48
C GLU A 436 20.27 -2.04 22.22
N LEU A 437 19.13 -2.42 21.62
CA LEU A 437 18.63 -1.87 20.37
C LEU A 437 17.21 -1.35 20.59
N PHE A 438 16.94 -0.14 20.15
CA PHE A 438 15.65 0.53 20.26
C PHE A 438 15.21 0.99 18.88
N GLY A 439 14.05 0.53 18.40
CA GLY A 439 13.52 0.88 17.09
C GLY A 439 13.02 -0.34 16.32
N ALA A 440 13.36 -0.43 15.04
CA ALA A 440 12.87 -1.51 14.16
C ALA A 440 13.98 -2.07 13.25
N ILE A 441 13.84 -3.33 12.87
CA ILE A 441 14.75 -4.02 11.95
C ILE A 441 13.98 -4.64 10.79
N VAL A 442 14.41 -4.35 9.57
CA VAL A 442 14.03 -5.07 8.36
C VAL A 442 15.29 -5.60 7.68
N ALA A 443 15.38 -6.91 7.49
CA ALA A 443 16.59 -7.54 6.96
C ALA A 443 16.30 -8.77 6.08
N GLN A 444 17.32 -9.35 5.46
CA GLN A 444 17.23 -10.71 4.90
C GLN A 444 17.34 -11.76 6.01
N ARG A 445 18.26 -11.55 6.96
CA ARG A 445 18.45 -12.39 8.15
C ARG A 445 18.78 -11.53 9.35
N VAL A 446 18.28 -11.93 10.51
CA VAL A 446 18.62 -11.31 11.80
C VAL A 446 19.15 -12.38 12.74
N ILE A 447 20.38 -12.21 13.22
CA ILE A 447 21.04 -13.17 14.11
C ILE A 447 21.59 -12.41 15.32
N PHE A 448 21.06 -12.71 16.51
CA PHE A 448 21.64 -12.26 17.77
C PHE A 448 22.45 -13.43 18.34
N ASP A 449 23.78 -13.33 18.24
CA ASP A 449 24.70 -14.38 18.67
C ASP A 449 24.97 -14.37 20.17
N GLU A 450 24.93 -13.19 20.78
CA GLU A 450 25.12 -12.95 22.21
C GLU A 450 23.86 -12.35 22.85
N ASP A 451 23.90 -12.08 24.16
CA ASP A 451 22.75 -11.51 24.86
C ASP A 451 22.46 -10.10 24.29
N THR A 452 21.31 -9.97 23.60
CA THR A 452 20.88 -8.73 22.93
C THR A 452 19.44 -8.44 23.29
N SER A 453 19.17 -7.25 23.80
CA SER A 453 17.82 -6.74 24.04
C SER A 453 17.37 -5.84 22.90
N PHE A 454 16.11 -6.00 22.50
CA PHE A 454 15.49 -5.28 21.40
C PHE A 454 14.15 -4.71 21.85
N HIS A 455 13.99 -3.39 21.74
CA HIS A 455 12.84 -2.66 22.23
C HIS A 455 12.17 -1.96 21.03
N PHE A 456 11.01 -2.47 20.62
CA PHE A 456 10.29 -1.93 19.48
C PHE A 456 9.62 -0.61 19.82
N ASP A 457 9.96 0.45 19.11
CA ASP A 457 9.23 1.72 19.21
C ASP A 457 7.99 1.69 18.32
N THR A 458 6.82 1.66 18.95
CA THR A 458 5.52 1.60 18.26
C THR A 458 5.18 2.87 17.48
N ASP A 459 5.80 4.01 17.80
CA ASP A 459 5.59 5.24 17.02
C ASP A 459 6.21 5.16 15.62
N LEU A 460 7.13 4.21 15.38
CA LEU A 460 7.67 3.95 14.04
C LEU A 460 6.62 3.49 13.04
N ARG A 461 5.45 3.01 13.49
CA ARG A 461 4.29 2.73 12.64
C ARG A 461 3.74 3.96 11.91
N LYS A 462 4.15 5.16 12.33
CA LYS A 462 3.76 6.44 11.74
C LYS A 462 4.92 7.12 11.01
N ALA A 463 6.15 6.62 11.19
CA ALA A 463 7.36 7.24 10.66
C ALA A 463 7.53 6.98 9.15
N SER A 464 8.19 7.91 8.48
CA SER A 464 8.64 7.81 7.09
C SER A 464 10.14 8.12 7.02
N PHE A 465 10.78 7.59 5.98
CA PHE A 465 12.22 7.74 5.73
C PHE A 465 12.40 7.99 4.24
N ASP A 466 13.23 8.98 3.87
CA ASP A 466 13.40 9.41 2.49
C ASP A 466 14.12 8.34 1.65
N GLY A 467 14.99 7.56 2.29
CA GLY A 467 15.75 6.48 1.66
C GLY A 467 14.99 5.16 1.52
N ILE A 468 13.70 5.12 1.84
CA ILE A 468 12.84 3.96 1.66
C ILE A 468 11.71 4.36 0.71
N GLU A 469 11.40 3.47 -0.24
CA GLU A 469 10.29 3.67 -1.15
C GLU A 469 9.00 3.95 -0.38
N THR A 470 8.30 5.01 -0.78
CA THR A 470 6.93 5.25 -0.32
C THR A 470 6.00 4.52 -1.26
N ALA A 471 5.21 3.57 -0.76
CA ALA A 471 4.05 3.03 -1.48
C ALA A 471 2.77 3.62 -0.90
N TYR A 472 1.62 3.37 -1.53
CA TYR A 472 0.33 3.86 -1.06
C TYR A 472 -0.66 2.71 -0.90
N VAL A 473 -1.58 2.87 0.05
CA VAL A 473 -2.70 1.94 0.25
C VAL A 473 -3.99 2.71 0.38
N PHE A 474 -5.12 2.04 0.12
CA PHE A 474 -6.41 2.56 0.52
C PHE A 474 -6.50 2.56 2.05
N GLY A 475 -6.80 3.73 2.60
CA GLY A 475 -6.99 3.90 4.04
C GLY A 475 -8.10 2.99 4.53
N SER A 476 -7.90 2.39 5.70
CA SER A 476 -8.83 1.41 6.28
C SER A 476 -10.20 1.98 6.67
N GLY A 477 -10.40 3.30 6.53
CA GLY A 477 -11.55 4.08 7.00
C GLY A 477 -11.69 3.96 8.52
N LYS A 478 -11.56 5.08 9.24
CA LYS A 478 -11.68 5.11 10.71
C LYS A 478 -12.94 4.39 11.22
#